data_AF-A0AA38I849-F1
#
_entry.id   AF-A0AA38I849-F1
#
_cell.length_a   1.000
_cell.length_b   1.000
_cell.length_c   1.000
_cell.angle_alpha   90.00
_cell.angle_beta   90.00
_cell.angle_gamma   90.00
#
_symmetry.space_group_name_H-M   'P 1'
#
loop_
_entity.id
_entity.type
_entity.pdbx_description
1 polymer ?
#
loop_
_entity_poly.entity_id
_entity_poly.type
_entity_poly.pdbx_seq_one_letter_code
_entity_poly.pdbx_strand_id
1 'polypeptide(L)'
;MLRQYRAKQWVRNVLDDVLRLGEHIHHDMKKLTPGYIPEKVTLYETGYSPKMERYGVVGLIESEDDKSLNLSQALNNALIDIDCCILNGPHIVAVWKQENKFYMFDPEERNPVGKLVEVGEAGVACLTWYTRLADLIAVYVGNLPKEKRNSKFMLCKVAIKDYVPRTEDWFSHKALKIDKWILRGTFN
;
A
#
# COMPACT_ATOMS: atom_id res chain seq x y z
N MET A 1 8.86 -0.57 0.20
CA MET A 1 8.95 0.81 -0.33
C MET A 1 8.55 1.90 0.66
N LEU A 2 7.39 1.83 1.34
CA LEU A 2 6.94 2.89 2.28
C LEU A 2 7.92 3.20 3.44
N ARG A 3 8.81 2.26 3.74
CA ARG A 3 9.88 2.38 4.73
C ARG A 3 11.18 3.00 4.19
N GLN A 4 11.26 3.25 2.89
CA GLN A 4 12.40 3.86 2.21
C GLN A 4 12.11 5.28 1.74
N TYR A 5 10.90 5.52 1.23
CA TYR A 5 10.50 6.80 0.66
C TYR A 5 9.12 7.20 1.17
N ARG A 6 8.94 8.49 1.49
CA ARG A 6 7.58 9.03 1.69
C ARG A 6 6.79 8.91 0.41
N ALA A 7 5.51 8.54 0.50
CA ALA A 7 4.63 8.34 -0.64
C ALA A 7 4.53 9.60 -1.53
N LYS A 8 4.59 10.80 -0.94
CA LYS A 8 4.62 12.06 -1.71
C LYS A 8 5.87 12.26 -2.58
N GLN A 9 6.94 11.51 -2.31
CA GLN A 9 8.20 11.54 -3.07
C GLN A 9 8.25 10.41 -4.10
N TRP A 10 7.23 9.56 -4.18
CA TRP A 10 7.22 8.48 -5.16
C TRP A 10 7.10 9.07 -6.56
N VAL A 11 8.09 8.76 -7.37
CA VAL A 11 8.10 8.99 -8.80
C VAL A 11 7.88 7.68 -9.53
N ARG A 12 7.68 7.73 -10.86
CA ARG A 12 7.46 6.54 -11.69
C ARG A 12 8.47 5.42 -11.39
N ASN A 13 9.76 5.74 -11.30
CA ASN A 13 10.78 4.74 -11.02
C ASN A 13 10.56 3.96 -9.72
N VAL A 14 10.10 4.63 -8.66
CA VAL A 14 9.78 3.96 -7.38
C VAL A 14 8.62 2.99 -7.56
N LEU A 15 7.62 3.35 -8.35
CA LEU A 15 6.48 2.50 -8.66
C LEU A 15 6.90 1.30 -9.52
N ASP A 16 7.73 1.53 -10.54
CA ASP A 16 8.27 0.46 -11.38
C ASP A 16 9.09 -0.54 -10.55
N ASP A 17 9.85 -0.06 -9.56
CA ASP A 17 10.61 -0.93 -8.65
C ASP A 17 9.70 -1.74 -7.71
N VAL A 18 8.54 -1.20 -7.31
CA VAL A 18 7.50 -1.99 -6.61
C VAL A 18 7.03 -3.14 -7.49
N LEU A 19 6.71 -2.85 -8.77
CA LEU A 19 6.19 -3.85 -9.71
C LEU A 19 7.24 -4.93 -10.01
N ARG A 20 8.48 -4.55 -10.32
CA ARG A 20 9.58 -5.50 -10.56
C ARG A 20 9.84 -6.40 -9.36
N LEU A 21 9.85 -5.82 -8.16
CA LEU A 21 10.03 -6.60 -6.93
C LEU A 21 8.84 -7.54 -6.70
N GLY A 22 7.62 -7.07 -6.95
CA GLY A 22 6.40 -7.87 -6.84
C GLY A 22 6.39 -9.04 -7.81
N GLU A 23 6.79 -8.83 -9.06
CA GLU A 23 6.92 -9.88 -10.07
C GLU A 23 7.97 -10.92 -9.68
N HIS A 24 9.15 -10.48 -9.20
CA HIS A 24 10.20 -11.37 -8.74
C HIS A 24 9.74 -12.24 -7.56
N ILE A 25 9.13 -11.62 -6.54
CA ILE A 25 8.53 -12.35 -5.41
C ILE A 25 7.47 -13.32 -5.93
N HIS A 26 6.55 -12.86 -6.76
CA HIS A 26 5.48 -13.71 -7.29
C HIS A 26 6.03 -14.92 -8.04
N HIS A 27 7.05 -14.74 -8.88
CA HIS A 27 7.72 -15.81 -9.61
C HIS A 27 8.32 -16.86 -8.66
N ASP A 28 9.05 -16.42 -7.63
CA ASP A 28 9.68 -17.33 -6.65
C ASP A 28 8.64 -18.08 -5.82
N MET A 29 7.54 -17.40 -5.47
CA MET A 29 6.47 -17.97 -4.64
C MET A 29 5.56 -18.95 -5.40
N LYS A 30 5.56 -18.98 -6.75
CA LYS A 30 4.77 -19.95 -7.54
C LYS A 30 5.07 -21.41 -7.20
N LYS A 31 6.26 -21.68 -6.67
CA LYS A 31 6.72 -23.03 -6.28
C LYS A 31 6.30 -23.41 -4.86
N LEU A 32 5.73 -22.47 -4.10
CA LEU A 32 5.38 -22.64 -2.70
C LEU A 32 3.86 -22.74 -2.52
N THR A 33 3.43 -23.15 -1.34
CA THR A 33 2.02 -23.24 -0.99
C THR A 33 1.35 -21.87 -1.10
N PRO A 34 0.15 -21.77 -1.69
CA PRO A 34 -0.61 -20.53 -1.73
C PRO A 34 -0.73 -19.87 -0.35
N GLY A 35 -0.53 -18.55 -0.30
CA GLY A 35 -0.54 -17.79 0.95
C GLY A 35 0.78 -17.78 1.73
N TYR A 36 1.84 -18.39 1.20
CA TYR A 36 3.18 -18.20 1.75
C TYR A 36 3.65 -16.75 1.55
N ILE A 37 4.20 -16.17 2.60
CA ILE A 37 4.76 -14.82 2.60
C ILE A 37 6.26 -14.96 2.82
N PRO A 38 7.11 -14.36 1.96
CA PRO A 38 8.55 -14.46 2.11
C PRO A 38 9.00 -14.01 3.49
N GLU A 39 9.84 -14.80 4.17
CA GLU A 39 10.39 -14.40 5.47
C GLU A 39 11.34 -13.21 5.36
N LYS A 40 12.01 -13.09 4.20
CA LYS A 40 12.95 -12.03 3.88
C LYS A 40 12.79 -11.61 2.42
N VAL A 41 12.77 -10.31 2.19
CA VAL A 41 12.74 -9.67 0.87
C VAL A 41 13.91 -8.68 0.82
N THR A 42 14.77 -8.81 -0.19
CA THR A 42 15.86 -7.85 -0.40
C THR A 42 15.41 -6.78 -1.37
N LEU A 43 15.58 -5.52 -0.98
CA LEU A 43 15.36 -4.36 -1.83
C LEU A 43 16.67 -3.58 -1.93
N TYR A 44 17.21 -3.47 -3.14
CA TYR A 44 18.57 -3.02 -3.40
C TYR A 44 19.57 -3.87 -2.59
N GLU A 45 20.28 -3.29 -1.62
CA GLU A 45 21.24 -3.99 -0.77
C GLU A 45 20.70 -4.25 0.65
N THR A 46 19.45 -3.84 0.93
CA THR A 46 18.87 -3.95 2.28
C THR A 46 17.85 -5.09 2.33
N GLY A 47 18.07 -6.04 3.24
CA GLY A 47 17.12 -7.09 3.56
C GLY A 47 16.02 -6.60 4.49
N TYR A 48 14.78 -6.98 4.21
CA TYR A 48 13.59 -6.67 5.00
C TYR A 48 12.89 -7.95 5.40
N SER A 49 12.39 -8.02 6.62
CA SER A 49 11.64 -9.19 7.13
C SER A 49 10.16 -8.83 7.26
N PRO A 50 9.37 -8.94 6.17
CA PRO A 50 7.95 -8.60 6.23
C PRO A 50 7.20 -9.60 7.09
N LYS A 51 6.21 -9.10 7.81
CA LYS A 51 5.24 -9.86 8.58
C LYS A 51 3.85 -9.34 8.23
N MET A 52 2.96 -10.26 7.89
CA MET A 52 1.55 -9.96 7.71
C MET A 52 0.80 -10.64 8.83
N GLU A 53 -0.07 -9.91 9.50
CA GLU A 53 -0.95 -10.50 10.51
C GLU A 53 -1.98 -11.39 9.80
N ARG A 54 -1.97 -12.68 10.13
CA ARG A 54 -2.83 -13.71 9.49
C ARG A 54 -4.31 -13.56 9.84
N TYR A 55 -4.61 -12.89 10.94
CA TYR A 55 -5.97 -12.58 11.38
C TYR A 55 -6.19 -11.09 11.19
N GLY A 56 -6.90 -10.73 10.11
CA GLY A 56 -7.23 -9.36 9.78
C GLY A 56 -8.67 -9.00 10.15
N VAL A 57 -9.02 -7.73 9.97
CA VAL A 57 -10.41 -7.27 10.07
C VAL A 57 -11.18 -7.81 8.86
N VAL A 58 -12.26 -8.55 9.09
CA VAL A 58 -13.09 -9.14 8.03
C VAL A 58 -14.44 -8.44 7.99
N GLY A 59 -14.94 -8.18 6.78
CA GLY A 59 -16.22 -7.53 6.57
C GLY A 59 -16.80 -7.79 5.18
N LEU A 60 -17.87 -7.07 4.85
CA LEU A 60 -18.48 -7.02 3.51
C LEU A 60 -18.23 -5.65 2.88
N ILE A 61 -17.90 -5.59 1.60
CA ILE A 61 -17.52 -4.32 0.96
C ILE A 61 -18.65 -3.28 1.10
N GLU A 62 -19.82 -3.59 0.56
CA GLU A 62 -21.10 -2.94 0.84
C GLU A 62 -21.94 -3.88 1.70
N SER A 63 -22.67 -3.30 2.66
CA SER A 63 -23.66 -4.03 3.47
C SER A 63 -24.78 -3.07 3.86
N GLU A 64 -26.01 -3.52 3.69
CA GLU A 64 -27.22 -2.85 4.20
C GLU A 64 -27.57 -3.30 5.63
N ASP A 65 -26.95 -4.37 6.12
CA ASP A 65 -27.11 -4.84 7.50
C ASP A 65 -26.14 -4.11 8.43
N ASP A 66 -26.69 -3.39 9.40
CA ASP A 66 -25.96 -2.65 10.44
C ASP A 66 -25.11 -3.55 11.35
N LYS A 67 -25.36 -4.87 11.37
CA LYS A 67 -24.57 -5.83 12.15
C LYS A 67 -23.30 -6.27 11.42
N SER A 68 -23.20 -5.99 10.12
CA SER A 68 -22.07 -6.36 9.29
C SER A 68 -21.09 -5.20 9.19
N LEU A 69 -19.82 -5.46 9.48
CA LEU A 69 -18.78 -4.44 9.32
C LEU A 69 -18.56 -4.15 7.83
N ASN A 70 -18.88 -2.93 7.40
CA ASN A 70 -18.64 -2.51 6.02
C ASN A 70 -17.21 -1.98 5.80
N LEU A 71 -16.79 -1.85 4.54
CA LEU A 71 -15.41 -1.41 4.21
C LEU A 71 -15.09 -0.02 4.76
N SER A 72 -16.06 0.90 4.74
CA SER A 72 -15.86 2.25 5.24
C SER A 72 -15.59 2.27 6.73
N GLN A 73 -16.41 1.57 7.52
CA GLN A 73 -16.21 1.42 8.96
C GLN A 73 -14.89 0.70 9.26
N ALA A 74 -14.59 -0.38 8.55
CA ALA A 74 -13.37 -1.16 8.76
C ALA A 74 -12.09 -0.35 8.52
N LEU A 75 -12.00 0.38 7.40
CA LEU A 75 -10.83 1.20 7.10
C LEU A 75 -10.71 2.41 8.03
N ASN A 76 -11.83 3.06 8.38
CA ASN A 76 -11.81 4.16 9.36
C ASN A 76 -11.25 3.68 10.70
N ASN A 77 -11.70 2.53 11.19
CA ASN A 77 -11.24 1.98 12.47
C ASN A 77 -9.78 1.50 12.37
N ALA A 78 -9.43 0.76 11.32
CA ALA A 78 -8.09 0.19 11.17
C ALA A 78 -7.01 1.28 11.06
N LEU A 79 -7.23 2.30 10.23
CA LEU A 79 -6.24 3.36 9.96
C LEU A 79 -6.08 4.38 11.10
N ILE A 80 -6.75 4.18 12.24
CA ILE A 80 -6.45 4.85 13.50
C ILE A 80 -5.20 4.22 14.13
N ASP A 81 -5.13 2.89 14.14
CA ASP A 81 -4.11 2.13 14.87
C ASP A 81 -2.94 1.67 13.99
N ILE A 82 -3.17 1.50 12.68
CA ILE A 82 -2.16 1.02 11.74
C ILE A 82 -1.91 2.04 10.63
N ASP A 83 -0.66 2.16 10.21
CA ASP A 83 -0.27 3.11 9.17
C ASP A 83 -0.51 2.57 7.75
N CYS A 84 -0.48 1.25 7.57
CA CYS A 84 -0.70 0.58 6.30
C CYS A 84 -1.34 -0.81 6.45
N CYS A 85 -2.10 -1.22 5.44
CA CYS A 85 -2.66 -2.56 5.31
C CYS A 85 -2.80 -2.99 3.85
N ILE A 86 -2.96 -4.30 3.65
CA ILE A 86 -3.44 -4.86 2.40
C ILE A 86 -4.94 -5.08 2.53
N LEU A 87 -5.72 -4.48 1.63
CA LEU A 87 -7.12 -4.78 1.46
C LEU A 87 -7.22 -5.97 0.50
N ASN A 88 -7.53 -7.14 1.06
CA ASN A 88 -7.71 -8.38 0.33
C ASN A 88 -9.21 -8.65 0.13
N GLY A 89 -9.73 -8.25 -1.03
CA GLY A 89 -11.11 -8.50 -1.45
C GLY A 89 -11.18 -9.12 -2.84
N PRO A 90 -12.26 -8.89 -3.61
CA PRO A 90 -12.34 -9.26 -5.03
C PRO A 90 -11.20 -8.67 -5.88
N HIS A 91 -10.60 -7.60 -5.37
CA HIS A 91 -9.44 -6.93 -5.92
C HIS A 91 -8.50 -6.58 -4.76
N ILE A 92 -7.19 -6.78 -4.94
CA ILE A 92 -6.20 -6.62 -3.87
C ILE A 92 -5.45 -5.31 -4.05
N VAL A 93 -5.50 -4.45 -3.04
CA VAL A 93 -4.78 -3.16 -3.03
C VAL A 93 -4.03 -2.95 -1.72
N ALA A 94 -3.00 -2.12 -1.75
CA ALA A 94 -2.38 -1.62 -0.53
C ALA A 94 -2.94 -0.24 -0.17
N VAL A 95 -3.34 -0.04 1.08
CA VAL A 95 -3.88 1.23 1.59
C VAL A 95 -3.04 1.71 2.76
N TRP A 96 -2.73 3.00 2.80
CA TRP A 96 -2.01 3.59 3.94
C TRP A 96 -2.38 5.05 4.16
N LYS A 97 -2.07 5.54 5.36
CA LYS A 97 -2.23 6.94 5.74
C LYS A 97 -0.87 7.56 5.99
N GLN A 98 -0.60 8.72 5.38
CA GLN A 98 0.62 9.49 5.60
C GLN A 98 0.34 10.98 5.41
N GLU A 99 0.80 11.82 6.36
CA GLU A 99 0.65 13.28 6.30
C GLU A 99 -0.80 13.76 6.01
N ASN A 100 -1.77 13.20 6.73
CA ASN A 100 -3.21 13.51 6.56
C ASN A 100 -3.78 13.20 5.16
N LYS A 101 -3.11 12.36 4.38
CA LYS A 101 -3.59 11.83 3.11
C LYS A 101 -3.74 10.33 3.19
N PHE A 102 -4.72 9.81 2.46
CA PHE A 102 -4.97 8.39 2.27
C PHE A 102 -4.46 8.00 0.89
N TYR A 103 -3.64 6.97 0.81
CA TYR A 103 -3.04 6.49 -0.42
C TYR A 103 -3.54 5.08 -0.73
N MET A 104 -3.68 4.79 -2.02
CA MET A 104 -4.00 3.46 -2.52
C MET A 104 -3.05 3.11 -3.66
N PHE A 105 -2.31 2.01 -3.49
CA PHE A 105 -1.58 1.37 -4.58
C PHE A 105 -2.45 0.25 -5.16
N ASP A 106 -2.76 0.39 -6.45
CA ASP A 106 -3.52 -0.56 -7.23
C ASP A 106 -2.60 -1.15 -8.31
N PRO A 107 -2.24 -2.45 -8.22
CA PRO A 107 -1.29 -3.08 -9.14
C PRO A 107 -1.90 -3.45 -10.50
N GLU A 108 -3.23 -3.37 -10.65
CA GLU A 108 -3.92 -3.77 -11.87
C GLU A 108 -3.94 -2.65 -12.91
N GLU A 109 -4.38 -2.98 -14.12
CA GLU A 109 -4.52 -2.01 -15.21
C GLU A 109 -5.57 -0.93 -14.88
N ARG A 110 -5.10 0.31 -14.74
CA ARG A 110 -5.93 1.49 -14.54
C ARG A 110 -5.66 2.56 -15.58
N ASN A 111 -6.69 3.35 -15.84
CA ASN A 111 -6.57 4.54 -16.66
C ASN A 111 -5.87 5.69 -15.89
N PRO A 112 -5.58 6.84 -16.53
CA PRO A 112 -4.85 7.95 -15.91
C PRO A 112 -5.50 8.56 -14.66
N VAL A 113 -6.78 8.26 -14.38
CA VAL A 113 -7.50 8.72 -13.19
C VAL A 113 -7.72 7.62 -12.15
N GLY A 114 -7.04 6.47 -12.29
CA GLY A 114 -7.12 5.36 -11.34
C GLY A 114 -8.40 4.53 -11.42
N LYS A 115 -9.14 4.63 -12.52
CA LYS A 115 -10.35 3.83 -12.78
C LYS A 115 -10.06 2.68 -13.74
N LEU A 116 -11.02 1.76 -13.88
CA LEU A 116 -10.98 0.73 -14.92
C LEU A 116 -10.70 1.32 -16.30
N VAL A 117 -9.86 0.64 -17.08
CA VAL A 117 -9.66 0.94 -18.50
C VAL A 117 -10.86 0.53 -19.33
N GLU A 118 -11.06 1.19 -20.47
CA GLU A 118 -12.09 0.78 -21.42
C GLU A 118 -11.69 -0.52 -22.15
N VAL A 119 -12.69 -1.22 -22.70
CA VAL A 119 -12.45 -2.48 -23.40
C VAL A 119 -11.55 -2.25 -24.61
N GLY A 120 -10.38 -2.90 -24.61
CA GLY A 120 -9.39 -2.78 -25.69
C GLY A 120 -8.32 -1.72 -25.45
N GLU A 121 -8.38 -0.99 -24.33
CA GLU A 121 -7.30 -0.10 -23.91
C GLU A 121 -6.33 -0.80 -22.95
N ALA A 122 -5.05 -0.42 -23.01
CA ALA A 122 -4.05 -0.87 -22.06
C ALA A 122 -3.99 0.07 -20.86
N GLY A 123 -3.97 -0.50 -19.65
CA GLY A 123 -3.77 0.27 -18.41
C GLY A 123 -2.40 0.10 -17.80
N VAL A 124 -2.19 0.78 -16.68
CA VAL A 124 -1.00 0.64 -15.85
C VAL A 124 -1.38 0.63 -14.37
N ALA A 125 -0.54 0.03 -13.53
CA ALA A 125 -0.65 0.15 -12.09
C ALA A 125 -0.58 1.62 -11.67
N CYS A 126 -1.30 1.98 -10.60
CA CYS A 126 -1.37 3.36 -10.16
C CYS A 126 -1.19 3.51 -8.65
N LEU A 127 -0.64 4.66 -8.28
CA LEU A 127 -0.67 5.19 -6.92
C LEU A 127 -1.59 6.41 -6.91
N THR A 128 -2.69 6.32 -6.18
CA THR A 128 -3.62 7.43 -5.99
C THR A 128 -3.59 7.93 -4.54
N TRP A 129 -3.97 9.19 -4.33
CA TRP A 129 -4.09 9.75 -2.99
C TRP A 129 -5.30 10.68 -2.87
N TYR A 130 -5.86 10.74 -1.67
CA TYR A 130 -7.08 11.46 -1.37
C TYR A 130 -6.96 12.15 0.00
N THR A 131 -7.64 13.28 0.15
CA THR A 131 -7.75 13.98 1.44
C THR A 131 -8.85 13.38 2.32
N ARG A 132 -9.85 12.73 1.73
CA ARG A 132 -10.92 12.02 2.44
C ARG A 132 -10.84 10.53 2.14
N LEU A 133 -10.93 9.70 3.17
CA LEU A 133 -10.96 8.24 3.02
C LEU A 133 -12.16 7.76 2.19
N ALA A 134 -13.29 8.47 2.29
CA ALA A 134 -14.49 8.18 1.50
C ALA A 134 -14.25 8.23 -0.02
N ASP A 135 -13.40 9.16 -0.50
CA ASP A 135 -13.10 9.28 -1.93
C ASP A 135 -12.25 8.10 -2.41
N LEU A 136 -11.29 7.65 -1.60
CA LEU A 136 -10.49 6.45 -1.86
C LEU A 136 -11.40 5.22 -1.97
N ILE A 137 -12.29 5.04 -1.00
CA ILE A 137 -13.25 3.92 -0.98
C ILE A 137 -14.15 3.97 -2.21
N ALA A 138 -14.65 5.15 -2.59
CA ALA A 138 -15.51 5.31 -3.76
C ALA A 138 -14.79 4.87 -5.06
N VAL A 139 -13.49 5.16 -5.20
CA VAL A 139 -12.71 4.69 -6.35
C VAL A 139 -12.50 3.18 -6.31
N TYR A 140 -12.12 2.61 -5.16
CA TYR A 140 -11.97 1.16 -5.01
C TYR A 140 -13.27 0.42 -5.36
N VAL A 141 -14.39 0.80 -4.75
CA VAL A 141 -15.70 0.16 -5.00
C VAL A 141 -16.20 0.43 -6.42
N GLY A 142 -15.93 1.61 -6.97
CA GLY A 142 -16.24 1.97 -8.35
C GLY A 142 -15.54 1.08 -9.38
N ASN A 143 -14.35 0.56 -9.05
CA ASN A 143 -13.60 -0.37 -9.88
C ASN A 143 -14.05 -1.84 -9.72
N LEU A 144 -15.01 -2.13 -8.84
CA LEU A 144 -15.57 -3.47 -8.70
C LEU A 144 -16.77 -3.69 -9.63
N PRO A 145 -16.90 -4.88 -10.23
CA PRO A 145 -18.16 -5.32 -10.81
C PRO A 145 -19.29 -5.26 -9.78
N LYS A 146 -20.51 -4.91 -10.21
CA LYS A 146 -21.65 -4.68 -9.29
C LYS A 146 -21.93 -5.91 -8.42
N GLU A 147 -21.86 -7.11 -9.00
CA GLU A 147 -22.05 -8.39 -8.35
C GLU A 147 -20.98 -8.72 -7.30
N LYS A 148 -19.84 -8.01 -7.32
CA LYS A 148 -18.76 -8.18 -6.35
C LYS A 148 -18.83 -7.20 -5.18
N ARG A 149 -19.72 -6.20 -5.21
CA ARG A 149 -19.78 -5.17 -4.16
C ARG A 149 -20.29 -5.66 -2.81
N ASN A 150 -20.98 -6.80 -2.75
CA ASN A 150 -21.34 -7.45 -1.48
C ASN A 150 -20.37 -8.57 -1.09
N SER A 151 -19.19 -8.63 -1.71
CA SER A 151 -18.20 -9.67 -1.39
C SER A 151 -17.53 -9.40 -0.05
N LYS A 152 -16.99 -10.48 0.54
CA LYS A 152 -16.13 -10.40 1.72
C LYS A 152 -14.80 -9.72 1.38
N PHE A 153 -14.26 -9.00 2.34
CA PHE A 153 -12.88 -8.52 2.33
C PHE A 153 -12.17 -8.85 3.65
N MET A 154 -10.84 -8.76 3.64
CA MET A 154 -9.99 -8.81 4.81
C MET A 154 -8.96 -7.67 4.76
N LEU A 155 -8.79 -6.93 5.85
CA LEU A 155 -7.68 -5.99 6.02
C LEU A 155 -6.53 -6.69 6.74
N CYS A 156 -5.45 -6.93 6.02
CA CYS A 156 -4.25 -7.55 6.56
C CYS A 156 -3.23 -6.47 6.94
N LYS A 157 -2.92 -6.31 8.22
CA LYS A 157 -1.86 -5.41 8.67
C LYS A 157 -0.51 -5.94 8.23
N VAL A 158 0.36 -5.04 7.76
CA VAL A 158 1.73 -5.36 7.36
C VAL A 158 2.71 -4.62 8.27
N ALA A 159 3.66 -5.37 8.81
CA ALA A 159 4.77 -4.86 9.60
C ALA A 159 6.10 -5.34 8.99
N ILE A 160 7.17 -4.58 9.22
CA ILE A 160 8.53 -5.01 8.92
C ILE A 160 9.21 -5.23 10.27
N LYS A 161 9.55 -6.47 10.61
CA LYS A 161 10.02 -6.84 11.95
C LYS A 161 11.28 -6.08 12.35
N ASP A 162 12.23 -5.96 11.42
CA ASP A 162 13.56 -5.42 11.68
C ASP A 162 13.69 -3.97 11.14
N TYR A 163 12.58 -3.25 11.03
CA TYR A 163 12.62 -1.87 10.54
C TYR A 163 13.15 -0.94 11.61
N VAL A 164 14.32 -0.36 11.34
CA VAL A 164 14.84 0.79 12.07
C VAL A 164 14.42 2.05 11.31
N PRO A 165 13.65 2.96 11.93
CA PRO A 165 13.31 4.25 11.32
C PRO A 165 14.58 4.95 10.83
N ARG A 166 14.68 5.17 9.52
CA ARG A 166 15.73 6.02 8.98
C ARG A 166 15.35 7.48 9.22
N THR A 167 16.26 8.22 9.81
CA THR A 167 16.15 9.67 9.91
C THR A 167 16.29 10.26 8.50
N GLU A 168 15.37 11.15 8.13
CA GLU A 168 15.33 11.69 6.77
C GLU A 168 16.45 12.69 6.52
N ASP A 169 17.08 12.56 5.36
CA ASP A 169 17.92 13.59 4.80
C ASP A 169 17.02 14.66 4.16
N TRP A 170 16.80 15.78 4.85
CA TRP A 170 16.00 16.89 4.34
C TRP A 170 16.87 17.81 3.50
N PHE A 171 16.56 18.05 2.22
CA PHE A 171 17.26 19.04 1.37
C PHE A 171 18.79 19.09 1.60
N SER A 172 19.49 17.97 1.33
CA SER A 172 20.95 17.80 1.51
C SER A 172 21.47 17.81 2.95
N HIS A 173 20.62 17.92 3.96
CA HIS A 173 21.00 17.71 5.34
C HIS A 173 21.19 16.23 5.60
N LYS A 174 22.21 15.88 6.39
CA LYS A 174 22.40 14.54 6.93
C LYS A 174 21.88 14.49 8.35
N ALA A 175 21.13 13.46 8.68
CA ALA A 175 20.74 13.23 10.07
C ALA A 175 21.95 12.81 10.93
N LEU A 176 22.09 13.41 12.11
CA LEU A 176 23.12 13.07 13.10
C LEU A 176 22.60 12.09 14.16
N LYS A 177 21.32 12.21 14.54
CA LYS A 177 20.56 11.28 15.39
C LYS A 177 19.07 11.54 15.20
N ILE A 178 18.21 10.78 15.88
CA ILE A 178 16.76 11.06 15.89
C ILE A 178 16.53 12.52 16.32
N ASP A 179 15.76 13.26 15.52
CA ASP A 179 15.46 14.68 15.67
C ASP A 179 16.65 15.66 15.65
N LYS A 180 17.79 15.29 15.06
CA LYS A 180 18.94 16.19 14.88
C LYS A 180 19.57 16.05 13.49
N TRP A 181 19.70 17.17 12.78
CA TRP A 181 20.23 17.21 11.42
C TRP A 181 21.33 18.24 11.25
N ILE A 182 22.17 18.07 10.22
CA ILE A 182 23.21 19.01 9.84
C ILE A 182 23.30 19.13 8.32
N LEU A 183 23.42 20.35 7.80
CA LEU A 183 23.89 20.60 6.43
C LEU A 183 25.28 21.18 6.51
N ARG A 184 26.20 20.60 5.74
CA ARG A 184 27.59 21.06 5.65
C ARG A 184 27.85 21.43 4.20
N GLY A 185 28.14 22.70 3.96
CA GLY A 185 28.66 23.17 2.68
C GLY A 185 30.18 23.08 2.65
N THR A 186 30.75 22.90 1.46
CA THR A 186 32.19 23.01 1.19
C THR A 186 32.38 23.94 0.00
N PHE A 187 33.39 24.80 0.03
CA PHE A 187 33.89 25.49 -1.15
C PHE A 187 34.98 24.61 -1.77
N ASN A 188 34.88 24.34 -3.08
CA ASN A 188 35.98 23.79 -3.87
C ASN A 188 36.77 24.93 -4.51
#